data_AF-A0A3M2A1U4-F1
#
_entry.id   AF-A0A3M2A1U4-F1
#
_cell.length_a   1.000
_cell.length_b   1.000
_cell.length_c   1.000
_cell.angle_alpha   90.00
_cell.angle_beta   90.00
_cell.angle_gamma   90.00
#
_symmetry.space_group_name_H-M   'P 1'
#
loop_
_entity.id
_entity.type
_entity.pdbx_description
1 polymer ?
#
loop_
_entity_poly.entity_id
_entity_poly.type
_entity_poly.pdbx_seq_one_letter_code
_entity_poly.pdbx_strand_id
1 'polypeptide(L)'
;MVALVPPNPAHGADARDRDVLSIGVTEDERAALWPVELSLALEATRRGPAPLAPRTMVVRDGNRMVFDESVWTDRGLERFSLVVTPRHHAGGTVEVEWELAVWYQPYALRADAESWRTYLLYRAGLGPRPPLERPQLVAVRADIVECRGDAVLESIRVAGRDYALRIAARSTRPAVSPG
;
A
#
# COMPACT_ATOMS: atom_id res chain seq x y z
N MET A 1 8.01 42.40 70.49
CA MET A 1 6.72 41.91 69.98
C MET A 1 6.08 43.06 69.22
N VAL A 2 5.69 42.87 67.94
CA VAL A 2 4.93 43.75 67.02
C VAL A 2 5.61 43.98 65.64
N ALA A 3 4.81 43.67 64.61
CA ALA A 3 4.65 44.24 63.25
C ALA A 3 5.70 44.11 62.10
N LEU A 4 5.25 43.38 61.06
CA LEU A 4 4.95 43.74 59.66
C LEU A 4 5.80 44.73 58.79
N VAL A 5 6.34 44.17 57.67
CA VAL A 5 6.18 44.48 56.20
C VAL A 5 6.60 45.89 55.65
N PRO A 6 6.97 46.05 54.34
CA PRO A 6 8.22 45.91 53.55
C PRO A 6 8.61 47.34 52.98
N PRO A 7 8.97 47.65 51.70
CA PRO A 7 9.63 46.99 50.55
C PRO A 7 10.94 47.74 50.14
N ASN A 8 11.73 47.37 49.12
CA ASN A 8 11.58 47.79 47.71
C ASN A 8 12.84 47.36 46.88
N PRO A 9 12.76 47.27 45.53
CA PRO A 9 13.64 46.53 44.64
C PRO A 9 14.64 47.41 43.87
N ALA A 10 15.66 46.79 43.28
CA ALA A 10 16.38 47.25 42.09
C ALA A 10 17.25 46.07 41.59
N HIS A 11 16.88 45.42 40.48
CA HIS A 11 17.35 45.66 39.09
C HIS A 11 18.67 44.97 38.72
N GLY A 12 18.62 44.22 37.61
CA GLY A 12 19.74 43.56 36.93
C GLY A 12 19.27 42.22 36.32
N ALA A 13 18.46 42.26 35.26
CA ALA A 13 18.90 42.18 33.87
C ALA A 13 19.30 40.77 33.43
N ASP A 14 18.61 40.31 32.38
CA ASP A 14 19.06 39.37 31.35
C ASP A 14 19.59 37.99 31.74
N ALA A 15 18.71 37.00 31.61
CA ALA A 15 18.81 36.03 30.52
C ALA A 15 17.49 35.26 30.47
N ARG A 16 16.65 35.53 29.47
CA ARG A 16 15.65 34.56 29.07
C ARG A 16 16.42 33.38 28.51
N ASP A 17 16.62 32.40 29.38
CA ASP A 17 17.10 31.06 29.06
C ASP A 17 16.09 30.44 28.09
N ARG A 18 16.28 30.71 26.80
CA ARG A 18 15.64 29.97 25.73
C ARG A 18 16.50 28.74 25.52
N ASP A 19 16.40 27.81 26.45
CA ASP A 19 16.82 26.43 26.23
C ASP A 19 15.98 25.89 25.08
N VAL A 20 16.52 26.01 23.87
CA VAL A 20 16.03 25.30 22.70
C VAL A 20 16.41 23.85 22.90
N LEU A 21 15.49 23.09 23.48
CA LEU A 21 15.59 21.63 23.58
C LEU A 21 15.53 21.05 22.17
N SER A 22 16.69 20.84 21.55
CA SER A 22 16.79 20.04 20.33
C SER A 22 16.61 18.58 20.70
N ILE A 23 15.38 18.08 20.66
CA ILE A 23 15.12 16.64 20.76
C ILE A 23 15.65 16.02 19.47
N GLY A 24 16.67 15.17 19.59
CA GLY A 24 17.20 14.40 18.48
C GLY A 24 16.12 13.46 17.96
N VAL A 25 15.54 13.80 16.82
CA VAL A 25 14.53 12.97 16.14
C VAL A 25 15.21 11.70 15.65
N THR A 26 14.80 10.55 16.17
CA THR A 26 15.23 9.22 15.72
C THR A 26 14.79 8.98 14.26
N GLU A 27 15.37 8.01 13.58
CA GLU A 27 15.05 7.73 12.17
C GLU A 27 13.56 7.35 11.97
N ASP A 28 12.99 6.59 12.91
CA ASP A 28 11.56 6.26 12.94
C ASP A 28 10.67 7.50 13.12
N GLU A 29 11.09 8.43 13.97
CA GLU A 29 10.39 9.71 14.15
C GLU A 29 10.55 10.61 12.92
N ARG A 30 11.71 10.58 12.23
CA ARG A 30 11.93 11.29 10.96
C ARG A 30 11.06 10.75 9.82
N ALA A 31 10.90 9.42 9.73
CA ALA A 31 9.99 8.79 8.77
C ALA A 31 8.52 9.14 9.05
N ALA A 32 8.17 9.44 10.30
CA ALA A 32 6.85 9.95 10.68
C ALA A 32 6.67 11.45 10.35
N LEU A 33 7.75 12.25 10.30
CA LEU A 33 7.67 13.68 9.99
C LEU A 33 7.18 13.97 8.56
N TRP A 34 7.48 13.07 7.62
CA TRP A 34 7.06 13.22 6.23
C TRP A 34 6.58 11.87 5.70
N PRO A 35 5.27 11.58 5.75
CA PRO A 35 4.73 10.38 5.12
C PRO A 35 4.72 10.49 3.59
N VAL A 36 4.46 9.38 2.91
CA VAL A 36 4.19 9.32 1.47
C VAL A 36 2.68 9.17 1.26
N GLU A 37 2.12 9.94 0.33
CA GLU A 37 0.78 9.64 -0.20
C GLU A 37 0.94 8.61 -1.33
N LEU A 38 0.32 7.44 -1.16
CA LEU A 38 0.41 6.31 -2.08
C LEU A 38 -0.98 5.97 -2.63
N SER A 39 -1.11 5.88 -3.94
CA SER A 39 -2.28 5.37 -4.64
C SER A 39 -1.94 4.10 -5.40
N LEU A 40 -2.77 3.07 -5.24
CA LEU A 40 -2.60 1.75 -5.85
C LEU A 40 -3.91 1.26 -6.48
N ALA A 41 -3.80 0.58 -7.61
CA ALA A 41 -4.87 -0.22 -8.20
C ALA A 41 -4.28 -1.40 -8.98
N LEU A 42 -4.94 -2.55 -8.96
CA LEU A 42 -4.63 -3.68 -9.84
C LEU A 42 -5.89 -4.00 -10.64
N GLU A 43 -5.83 -3.74 -11.93
CA GLU A 43 -6.97 -3.78 -12.83
C GLU A 43 -6.78 -4.87 -13.88
N ALA A 44 -7.84 -5.57 -14.27
CA ALA A 44 -7.79 -6.44 -15.45
C ALA A 44 -7.83 -5.59 -16.72
N THR A 45 -6.91 -5.79 -17.65
CA THR A 45 -6.83 -4.99 -18.90
C THR A 45 -7.95 -5.29 -19.90
N ARG A 46 -8.59 -6.46 -19.76
CA ARG A 46 -9.80 -6.87 -20.50
C ARG A 46 -10.94 -7.08 -19.52
N ARG A 47 -12.19 -7.14 -20.02
CA ARG A 47 -13.38 -7.40 -19.19
C ARG A 47 -13.12 -8.53 -18.20
N GLY A 48 -13.08 -8.18 -16.93
CA GLY A 48 -12.76 -9.06 -15.83
C GLY A 48 -12.81 -8.29 -14.51
N PRO A 49 -12.94 -9.00 -13.38
CA PRO A 49 -12.87 -8.38 -12.06
C PRO A 49 -11.50 -7.74 -11.82
N ALA A 50 -11.47 -6.53 -11.25
CA ALA A 50 -10.25 -5.87 -10.80
C ALA A 50 -9.83 -6.46 -9.44
N PRO A 51 -8.64 -7.06 -9.30
CA PRO A 51 -8.23 -7.64 -8.04
C PRO A 51 -8.07 -6.64 -6.90
N LEU A 52 -7.53 -5.46 -7.17
CA LEU A 52 -7.36 -4.42 -6.17
C LEU A 52 -8.04 -3.15 -6.66
N ALA A 53 -9.15 -2.80 -6.04
CA ALA A 53 -9.84 -1.54 -6.31
C ALA A 53 -8.90 -0.34 -6.03
N PRO A 54 -9.04 0.79 -6.74
CA PRO A 54 -8.25 1.98 -6.48
C PRO A 54 -8.34 2.42 -5.02
N ARG A 55 -7.18 2.56 -4.36
CA ARG A 55 -7.06 3.04 -2.98
C ARG A 55 -5.98 4.10 -2.91
N THR A 56 -6.21 5.14 -2.11
CA THR A 56 -5.22 6.15 -1.75
C THR A 56 -5.04 6.13 -0.24
N MET A 57 -3.79 6.20 0.22
CA MET A 57 -3.45 6.15 1.63
C MET A 57 -2.20 6.95 1.94
N VAL A 58 -2.04 7.34 3.20
CA VAL A 58 -0.84 7.99 3.72
C VAL A 58 -0.06 6.96 4.51
N VAL A 59 1.20 6.73 4.11
CA VAL A 59 2.06 5.68 4.65
C VAL A 59 3.37 6.28 5.13
N ARG A 60 3.94 5.74 6.20
CA ARG A 60 5.24 6.19 6.69
C ARG A 60 6.33 5.85 5.67
N ASP A 61 7.33 6.72 5.58
CA ASP A 61 8.49 6.52 4.71
C ASP A 61 9.17 5.17 5.00
N GLY A 62 9.39 4.37 3.96
CA GLY A 62 10.01 3.05 4.06
C GLY A 62 9.15 1.95 4.69
N ASN A 63 7.90 2.23 5.07
CA ASN A 63 7.06 1.22 5.69
C ASN A 63 6.48 0.24 4.67
N ARG A 64 6.62 -1.05 4.96
CA ARG A 64 6.10 -2.14 4.13
C ARG A 64 4.59 -2.28 4.32
N MET A 65 3.86 -2.28 3.20
CA MET A 65 2.42 -2.50 3.13
C MET A 65 2.13 -3.82 2.40
N VAL A 66 1.09 -4.54 2.81
CA VAL A 66 0.65 -5.79 2.17
C VAL A 66 -0.83 -5.69 1.84
N PHE A 67 -1.18 -6.04 0.60
CA PHE A 67 -2.54 -6.05 0.08
C PHE A 67 -2.85 -7.43 -0.44
N ASP A 68 -3.69 -8.16 0.30
CA ASP A 68 -4.17 -9.47 -0.08
C ASP A 68 -5.61 -9.35 -0.59
N GLU A 69 -5.85 -9.82 -1.81
CA GLU A 69 -7.16 -9.79 -2.44
C GLU A 69 -7.47 -11.11 -3.13
N SER A 70 -8.75 -11.46 -3.21
CA SER A 70 -9.20 -12.73 -3.75
C SER A 70 -10.33 -12.53 -4.75
N VAL A 71 -10.17 -13.10 -5.93
CA VAL A 71 -11.05 -12.89 -7.08
C VAL A 71 -11.61 -14.22 -7.56
N TRP A 72 -12.94 -14.35 -7.48
CA TRP A 72 -13.62 -15.47 -8.12
C TRP A 72 -13.69 -15.26 -9.63
N THR A 73 -13.31 -16.29 -10.36
CA THR A 73 -13.32 -16.33 -11.81
C THR A 73 -14.21 -17.44 -12.29
N ASP A 74 -14.45 -17.46 -13.60
CA ASP A 74 -15.18 -18.53 -14.27
C ASP A 74 -14.52 -19.92 -14.15
N ARG A 75 -13.23 -19.97 -13.79
CA ARG A 75 -12.43 -21.21 -13.71
C ARG A 75 -12.00 -21.58 -12.30
N GLY A 76 -12.22 -20.72 -11.30
CA GLY A 76 -11.74 -20.95 -9.94
C GLY A 76 -11.47 -19.65 -9.19
N LEU A 77 -10.57 -19.71 -8.21
CA LEU A 77 -10.20 -18.58 -7.36
C LEU A 77 -8.76 -18.14 -7.65
N GLU A 78 -8.57 -16.84 -7.88
CA GLU A 78 -7.26 -16.20 -7.90
C GLU A 78 -7.05 -15.47 -6.58
N ARG A 79 -5.86 -15.57 -5.99
CA ARG A 79 -5.44 -14.81 -4.80
C ARG A 79 -4.20 -14.01 -5.15
N PHE A 80 -4.26 -12.71 -4.88
CA PHE A 80 -3.19 -11.77 -5.14
C PHE A 80 -2.63 -11.31 -3.79
N SER A 81 -1.32 -11.28 -3.66
CA SER A 81 -0.61 -10.63 -2.56
C SER A 81 0.34 -9.60 -3.15
N LEU A 82 0.02 -8.32 -2.97
CA LEU A 82 0.84 -7.20 -3.41
C LEU A 82 1.51 -6.59 -2.19
N VAL A 83 2.83 -6.61 -2.17
CA VAL A 83 3.67 -5.94 -1.18
C VAL A 83 4.19 -4.65 -1.80
N VAL A 84 4.14 -3.54 -1.06
CA VAL A 84 4.64 -2.25 -1.52
C VAL A 84 5.41 -1.55 -0.40
N THR A 85 6.58 -1.01 -0.72
CA THR A 85 7.43 -0.25 0.19
C THR A 85 7.81 1.07 -0.47
N PRO A 86 7.11 2.18 -0.20
CA PRO A 86 7.47 3.48 -0.74
C PRO A 86 8.57 4.14 0.11
N ARG A 87 9.51 4.80 -0.55
CA ARG A 87 10.59 5.57 0.07
C ARG A 87 10.76 6.92 -0.62
N HIS A 88 10.97 7.97 0.15
CA HIS A 88 11.41 9.23 -0.44
C HIS A 88 12.75 9.06 -1.15
N HIS A 89 12.86 9.61 -2.35
CA HIS A 89 14.06 9.56 -3.16
C HIS A 89 14.51 10.99 -3.55
N ALA A 90 15.69 11.08 -4.17
CA ALA A 90 16.29 12.37 -4.54
C ALA A 90 15.36 13.19 -5.46
N GLY A 91 15.47 14.52 -5.37
CA GLY A 91 14.70 15.44 -6.23
C GLY A 91 13.20 15.50 -5.94
N GLY A 92 12.76 15.09 -4.73
CA GLY A 92 11.34 15.14 -4.33
C GLY A 92 10.49 14.02 -4.91
N THR A 93 11.14 12.98 -5.45
CA THR A 93 10.50 11.80 -6.02
C THR A 93 10.26 10.74 -4.95
N VAL A 94 9.47 9.73 -5.27
CA VAL A 94 9.24 8.57 -4.40
C VAL A 94 9.59 7.31 -5.14
N GLU A 95 10.56 6.56 -4.62
CA GLU A 95 10.86 5.21 -5.07
C GLU A 95 9.85 4.24 -4.45
N VAL A 96 9.27 3.35 -5.25
CA VAL A 96 8.29 2.38 -4.80
C VAL A 96 8.77 1.00 -5.20
N GLU A 97 9.28 0.26 -4.23
CA GLU A 97 9.57 -1.18 -4.37
C GLU A 97 8.26 -1.96 -4.23
N TRP A 98 8.02 -2.91 -5.12
CA TRP A 98 6.83 -3.74 -5.06
C TRP A 98 7.09 -5.19 -5.46
N GLU A 99 6.31 -6.09 -4.88
CA GLU A 99 6.29 -7.53 -5.18
C GLU A 99 4.84 -7.99 -5.28
N LEU A 100 4.51 -8.69 -6.37
CA LEU A 100 3.21 -9.32 -6.60
C LEU A 100 3.38 -10.83 -6.70
N ALA A 101 2.70 -11.56 -5.83
CA ALA A 101 2.53 -13.00 -5.94
C ALA A 101 1.06 -13.35 -6.22
N VAL A 102 0.83 -14.30 -7.13
CA VAL A 102 -0.52 -14.76 -7.48
C VAL A 102 -0.63 -16.27 -7.37
N TRP A 103 -1.60 -16.70 -6.58
CA TRP A 103 -1.98 -18.09 -6.44
C TRP A 103 -3.30 -18.35 -7.14
N TYR A 104 -3.41 -19.52 -7.77
CA TYR A 104 -4.63 -19.96 -8.42
C TYR A 104 -5.09 -21.30 -7.85
N GLN A 105 -6.40 -21.41 -7.65
CA GLN A 105 -7.10 -22.62 -7.28
C GLN A 105 -8.19 -22.90 -8.32
N PRO A 106 -8.01 -23.90 -9.20
CA PRO A 106 -9.08 -24.30 -10.10
C PRO A 106 -10.25 -24.94 -9.34
N TYR A 107 -11.43 -24.93 -9.95
CA TYR A 107 -12.53 -25.78 -9.47
C TYR A 107 -12.13 -27.26 -9.55
N ALA A 108 -12.37 -28.01 -8.46
CA ALA A 108 -12.14 -29.45 -8.37
C ALA A 108 -13.25 -30.22 -9.09
N LEU A 109 -13.30 -30.07 -10.41
CA LEU A 109 -14.27 -30.74 -11.26
C LEU A 109 -13.83 -32.17 -11.54
N ARG A 110 -14.73 -33.12 -11.29
CA ARG A 110 -14.54 -34.53 -11.61
C ARG A 110 -15.17 -34.84 -12.96
N ALA A 111 -14.70 -35.90 -13.60
CA ALA A 111 -15.26 -36.40 -14.87
C ALA A 111 -16.59 -37.15 -14.66
N ASP A 112 -17.50 -36.59 -13.87
CA ASP A 112 -18.82 -37.13 -13.59
C ASP A 112 -19.92 -36.08 -13.82
N ALA A 113 -21.14 -36.55 -14.08
CA ALA A 113 -22.26 -35.69 -14.45
C ALA A 113 -22.70 -34.74 -13.33
N GLU A 114 -22.52 -35.12 -12.07
CA GLU A 114 -22.93 -34.34 -10.91
C GLU A 114 -22.02 -33.13 -10.71
N SER A 115 -20.71 -33.33 -10.85
CA SER A 115 -19.70 -32.28 -10.77
C SER A 115 -19.91 -31.23 -11.87
N TRP A 116 -20.13 -31.68 -13.10
CA TRP A 116 -20.44 -30.78 -14.22
C TRP A 116 -21.79 -30.05 -14.07
N ARG A 117 -22.83 -30.74 -13.60
CA ARG A 117 -24.12 -30.12 -13.29
C ARG A 117 -23.98 -29.02 -12.26
N THR A 118 -23.23 -29.27 -11.18
CA THR A 118 -23.00 -28.28 -10.12
C THR A 118 -22.30 -27.04 -10.67
N TYR A 119 -21.26 -27.23 -11.49
CA TYR A 119 -20.55 -26.13 -12.13
C TYR A 119 -21.45 -25.32 -13.06
N LEU A 120 -22.25 -25.97 -13.91
CA LEU A 120 -23.18 -25.27 -14.81
C LEU A 120 -24.26 -24.50 -14.05
N LEU A 121 -24.83 -25.08 -12.98
CA LEU A 121 -25.81 -24.39 -12.13
C LEU A 121 -25.18 -23.19 -11.42
N TYR A 122 -23.97 -23.33 -10.89
CA TYR A 122 -23.23 -22.21 -10.31
C TYR A 122 -23.02 -21.08 -11.34
N ARG A 123 -22.59 -21.42 -12.56
CA ARG A 123 -22.38 -20.45 -13.64
C ARG A 123 -23.67 -19.75 -14.06
N ALA A 124 -24.82 -20.39 -13.89
CA ALA A 124 -26.14 -19.81 -14.10
C ALA A 124 -26.66 -19.01 -12.88
N GLY A 125 -25.93 -18.98 -11.76
CA GLY A 125 -26.37 -18.35 -10.51
C GLY A 125 -27.46 -19.13 -9.75
N LEU A 126 -27.66 -20.40 -10.10
CA LEU A 126 -28.75 -21.25 -9.61
C LEU A 126 -28.28 -22.38 -8.70
N GLY A 127 -26.96 -22.53 -8.50
CA GLY A 127 -26.37 -23.62 -7.75
C GLY A 127 -25.24 -23.16 -6.83
N PRO A 128 -24.82 -24.05 -5.90
CA PRO A 128 -23.72 -23.78 -5.01
C PRO A 128 -22.40 -23.73 -5.80
N ARG A 129 -21.43 -23.01 -5.26
CA ARG A 129 -20.10 -22.95 -5.85
C ARG A 129 -19.41 -24.32 -5.78
N PRO A 130 -18.74 -24.79 -6.85
CA PRO A 130 -17.96 -26.02 -6.80
C PRO A 130 -16.80 -25.94 -5.80
N PRO A 131 -16.35 -27.08 -5.27
CA PRO A 131 -15.13 -27.14 -4.45
C PRO A 131 -13.90 -26.69 -5.25
N LEU A 132 -12.86 -26.29 -4.53
CA LEU A 132 -11.58 -25.86 -5.10
C LEU A 132 -10.50 -26.92 -4.91
N GLU A 133 -9.58 -27.00 -5.87
CA GLU A 133 -8.31 -27.72 -5.75
C GLU A 133 -7.33 -26.99 -4.80
N ARG A 134 -6.18 -27.62 -4.55
CA ARG A 134 -5.09 -27.00 -3.77
C ARG A 134 -4.56 -25.73 -4.47
N PRO A 135 -4.17 -24.69 -3.70
CA PRO A 135 -3.56 -23.49 -4.26
C PRO A 135 -2.22 -23.78 -4.89
N GLN A 136 -1.99 -23.16 -6.05
CA GLN A 136 -0.74 -23.23 -6.80
C GLN A 136 -0.26 -21.80 -7.05
N LEU A 137 1.02 -21.53 -6.79
CA LEU A 137 1.64 -20.26 -7.16
C LEU A 137 1.82 -20.24 -8.69
N VAL A 138 1.17 -19.31 -9.36
CA VAL A 138 1.14 -19.25 -10.84
C VAL A 138 1.89 -18.05 -11.41
N ALA A 139 2.16 -17.02 -10.60
CA ALA A 139 3.00 -15.89 -10.99
C ALA A 139 3.66 -15.23 -9.78
N VAL A 140 4.87 -14.72 -9.99
CA VAL A 140 5.58 -13.81 -9.08
C VAL A 140 6.27 -12.76 -9.94
N ARG A 141 6.16 -11.49 -9.55
CA ARG A 141 6.89 -10.38 -10.16
C ARG A 141 7.29 -9.39 -9.08
N ALA A 142 8.48 -8.80 -9.19
CA ALA A 142 8.92 -7.70 -8.35
C ALA A 142 9.63 -6.65 -9.20
N ASP A 143 9.54 -5.40 -8.80
CA ASP A 143 10.16 -4.27 -9.50
C ASP A 143 10.29 -3.05 -8.59
N ILE A 144 10.99 -2.02 -9.07
CA ILE A 144 11.11 -0.72 -8.41
C ILE A 144 10.76 0.37 -9.41
N VAL A 145 9.85 1.27 -9.03
CA VAL A 145 9.44 2.41 -9.88
C VAL A 145 9.66 3.74 -9.17
N GLU A 146 10.05 4.77 -9.93
CA GLU A 146 10.16 6.14 -9.42
C GLU A 146 8.90 6.93 -9.78
N CYS A 147 8.23 7.47 -8.77
CA CYS A 147 7.02 8.28 -8.91
C CYS A 147 7.33 9.77 -8.73
N ARG A 148 6.80 10.59 -9.64
CA ARG A 148 6.81 12.07 -9.56
C ARG A 148 5.40 12.65 -9.41
N GLY A 149 4.56 11.94 -8.66
CA GLY A 149 3.16 12.30 -8.42
C GLY A 149 2.15 11.86 -9.49
N ASP A 150 2.61 11.56 -10.70
CA ASP A 150 1.82 10.87 -11.71
C ASP A 150 1.87 9.34 -11.51
N ALA A 151 0.89 8.65 -12.08
CA ALA A 151 0.80 7.20 -11.97
C ALA A 151 1.72 6.52 -13.00
N VAL A 152 2.53 5.58 -12.52
CA VAL A 152 3.24 4.58 -13.31
C VAL A 152 2.31 3.39 -13.53
N LEU A 153 2.35 2.81 -14.73
CA LEU A 153 1.55 1.65 -15.12
C LEU A 153 2.46 0.47 -15.44
N GLU A 154 2.28 -0.62 -14.69
CA GLU A 154 2.99 -1.88 -14.88
C GLU A 154 2.06 -2.95 -15.42
N SER A 155 2.40 -3.50 -16.59
CA SER A 155 1.62 -4.58 -17.20
C SER A 155 2.11 -5.93 -16.73
N ILE A 156 1.20 -6.79 -16.27
CA ILE A 156 1.53 -8.08 -15.66
C ILE A 156 0.64 -9.15 -16.28
N ARG A 157 1.25 -10.21 -16.82
CA ARG A 157 0.49 -11.37 -17.32
C ARG A 157 0.50 -12.50 -16.31
N VAL A 158 -0.69 -12.92 -15.88
CA VAL A 158 -0.89 -13.96 -14.88
C VAL A 158 -1.89 -14.98 -15.41
N ALA A 159 -1.51 -16.26 -15.44
CA ALA A 159 -2.39 -17.36 -15.88
C ALA A 159 -3.12 -17.10 -17.23
N GLY A 160 -2.47 -16.38 -18.16
CA GLY A 160 -3.02 -16.02 -19.47
C GLY A 160 -3.96 -14.82 -19.50
N ARG A 161 -4.10 -14.10 -18.37
CA ARG A 161 -4.80 -12.81 -18.26
C ARG A 161 -3.78 -11.69 -18.09
N ASP A 162 -4.06 -10.54 -18.68
CA ASP A 162 -3.22 -9.36 -18.59
C ASP A 162 -3.85 -8.38 -17.58
N TYR A 163 -3.08 -7.96 -16.58
CA TYR A 163 -3.43 -7.00 -15.54
C TYR A 163 -2.55 -5.76 -15.65
N ALA A 164 -3.06 -4.62 -15.18
CA ALA A 164 -2.34 -3.37 -15.05
C ALA A 164 -2.27 -2.98 -13.56
N LEU A 165 -1.07 -2.92 -13.02
CA LEU A 165 -0.78 -2.35 -11.70
C LEU A 165 -0.52 -0.85 -11.89
N ARG A 166 -1.37 -0.03 -11.30
CA ARG A 166 -1.23 1.44 -11.30
C ARG A 166 -0.71 1.89 -9.97
N ILE A 167 0.46 2.53 -9.98
CA ILE A 167 1.16 3.02 -8.79
C ILE A 167 1.36 4.52 -8.95
N ALA A 168 0.83 5.32 -8.04
CA ALA A 168 1.20 6.73 -7.94
C ALA A 168 1.66 7.02 -6.52
N ALA A 169 2.72 7.79 -6.37
CA ALA A 169 3.18 8.21 -5.07
C ALA A 169 3.65 9.66 -5.08
N ARG A 170 3.38 10.37 -3.98
CA ARG A 170 3.74 11.76 -3.77
C ARG A 170 4.46 11.92 -2.45
N SER A 171 5.61 12.59 -2.53
CA SER A 171 6.35 13.06 -1.35
C SER A 171 5.53 14.13 -0.64
N THR A 172 5.39 14.03 0.68
CA THR A 172 4.85 15.14 1.49
C THR A 172 5.95 16.06 2.03
N ARG A 173 7.23 15.76 1.76
CA ARG A 173 8.34 16.66 2.10
C ARG A 173 8.12 18.03 1.43
N PRO A 174 8.26 19.14 2.17
CA PRO A 174 8.17 20.46 1.57
C PRO A 174 9.28 20.62 0.52
N ALA A 175 8.92 21.20 -0.62
CA ALA A 175 9.90 21.54 -1.64
C ALA A 175 10.90 22.54 -1.06
N VAL A 176 12.18 22.15 -1.02
CA VAL A 176 13.25 23.08 -0.66
C VAL A 176 13.52 23.93 -1.91
N SER A 177 13.08 25.19 -1.89
CA SER A 177 13.47 26.15 -2.92
C SER A 177 15.00 26.29 -2.91
N PRO A 178 15.69 26.16 -4.07
CA PRO A 178 17.10 26.53 -4.14
C PRO A 178 17.19 28.04 -3.90
N GLY A 179 17.83 28.43 -2.81
CA GLY A 179 18.18 29.82 -2.50
C GLY A 179 19.38 30.30 -3.30
#